data_AF-A0A257CSM3-F1
#
_entry.id   AF-A0A257CSM3-F1
#
_cell.length_a   1.000
_cell.length_b   1.000
_cell.length_c   1.000
_cell.angle_alpha   90.00
_cell.angle_beta   90.00
_cell.angle_gamma   90.00
#
_symmetry.space_group_name_H-M   'P 1'
#
loop_
_entity.id
_entity.type
_entity.pdbx_description
1 polymer ?
#
loop_
_entity_poly.entity_id
_entity_poly.type
_entity_poly.pdbx_seq_one_letter_code
_entity_poly.pdbx_strand_id
1 'polypeptide(L)'
;MKPVPIACATTVQERFGAGEPIQLSGVGNAALRNASLLGLIASRECPGHVLLETLERVPQWVETGRVIVSGFHSPLEQQVLRSVLRRKGTVVKVLARGMTDYRPAPDEREPLAAGRMLVITACPSDVIRTTRGTALARNRLVLALATEIVAPYIAEGSPLAALLEKSHQARQQSIK
;
A
#
# COMPACT_ATOMS: atom_id res chain seq x y z
N MET A 1 16.21 -4.33 10.30
CA MET A 1 15.18 -4.44 11.36
C MET A 1 14.54 -5.82 11.22
N LYS A 2 14.30 -6.55 12.31
CA LYS A 2 13.68 -7.89 12.23
C LYS A 2 12.16 -7.75 12.00
N PRO A 3 11.58 -8.45 11.01
CA PRO A 3 10.13 -8.44 10.81
C PRO A 3 9.42 -9.10 12.00
N VAL A 4 8.27 -8.57 12.35
CA VAL A 4 7.37 -9.15 13.37
C VAL A 4 6.07 -9.55 12.67
N PRO A 5 5.42 -10.67 13.06
CA PRO A 5 4.09 -11.01 12.58
C PRO A 5 3.09 -9.89 12.87
N ILE A 6 2.25 -9.60 11.88
CA ILE A 6 1.18 -8.61 11.97
C ILE A 6 -0.14 -9.37 11.78
N ALA A 7 -1.08 -9.21 12.71
CA ALA A 7 -2.39 -9.83 12.53
C ALA A 7 -3.10 -9.26 11.28
N CYS A 8 -3.81 -10.11 10.56
CA CYS A 8 -4.68 -9.68 9.48
C CYS A 8 -6.12 -9.60 10.03
N ALA A 9 -6.83 -8.50 9.78
CA ALA A 9 -8.24 -8.41 10.15
C ALA A 9 -9.10 -9.27 9.22
N THR A 10 -10.16 -9.88 9.74
CA THR A 10 -11.05 -10.77 8.97
C THR A 10 -11.63 -10.07 7.72
N THR A 11 -12.01 -8.80 7.84
CA THR A 11 -12.49 -7.99 6.71
C THR A 11 -11.45 -7.84 5.60
N VAL A 12 -10.15 -7.83 5.93
CA VAL A 12 -9.07 -7.79 4.95
C VAL A 12 -8.97 -9.14 4.25
N GLN A 13 -9.12 -10.25 4.97
CA GLN A 13 -9.17 -11.59 4.38
C GLN A 13 -10.33 -11.71 3.38
N GLU A 14 -11.53 -11.29 3.77
CA GLU A 14 -12.73 -11.33 2.91
C GLU A 14 -12.54 -10.52 1.63
N ARG A 15 -12.04 -9.29 1.75
CA ARG A 15 -11.76 -8.41 0.60
C ARG A 15 -10.62 -8.93 -0.27
N PHE A 16 -9.64 -9.58 0.33
CA PHE A 16 -8.58 -10.24 -0.41
C PHE A 16 -9.12 -11.48 -1.12
N GLY A 17 -10.17 -12.15 -0.62
CA GLY A 17 -10.88 -13.24 -1.29
C GLY A 17 -10.64 -14.62 -0.67
N ALA A 18 -11.39 -15.62 -1.16
CA ALA A 18 -11.31 -16.99 -0.68
C ALA A 18 -9.92 -17.60 -0.97
N GLY A 19 -9.25 -18.07 0.07
CA GLY A 19 -7.91 -18.62 0.02
C GLY A 19 -7.32 -18.80 1.41
N GLU A 20 -6.03 -19.16 1.47
CA GLU A 20 -5.32 -19.31 2.73
C GLU A 20 -5.29 -18.00 3.55
N PRO A 21 -5.24 -18.08 4.89
CA PRO A 21 -5.11 -16.91 5.74
C PRO A 21 -3.89 -16.08 5.36
N ILE A 22 -4.09 -14.79 5.11
CA ILE A 22 -3.00 -13.88 4.79
C ILE A 22 -2.13 -13.72 6.03
N GLN A 23 -0.90 -14.22 5.95
CA GLN A 23 0.10 -13.98 6.97
C GLN A 23 0.87 -12.70 6.66
N LEU A 24 0.66 -11.66 7.45
CA LEU A 24 1.39 -10.41 7.32
C LEU A 24 2.62 -10.43 8.23
N SER A 25 3.72 -9.92 7.72
CA SER A 25 4.92 -9.62 8.49
C SER A 25 5.38 -8.21 8.17
N GLY A 26 5.92 -7.50 9.16
CA GLY A 26 6.34 -6.12 8.92
C GLY A 26 7.29 -5.53 9.95
N VAL A 27 7.74 -4.31 9.66
CA VAL A 27 8.62 -3.49 10.51
C VAL A 27 8.07 -2.08 10.62
N GLY A 28 8.29 -1.44 11.78
CA GLY A 28 7.76 -0.12 12.08
C GLY A 28 6.53 -0.17 12.99
N ASN A 29 5.65 0.83 12.89
CA ASN A 29 4.53 0.97 13.82
C ASN A 29 3.32 0.11 13.39
N ALA A 30 3.17 -1.07 14.00
CA ALA A 30 2.07 -1.98 13.71
C ALA A 30 0.68 -1.41 14.05
N ALA A 31 0.57 -0.36 14.86
CA ALA A 31 -0.72 0.28 15.17
C ALA A 31 -1.31 1.01 13.94
N LEU A 32 -0.49 1.41 12.97
CA LEU A 32 -0.94 2.13 11.78
C LEU A 32 -1.91 1.32 10.93
N ARG A 33 -1.88 -0.02 11.00
CA ARG A 33 -2.82 -0.88 10.27
C ARG A 33 -4.28 -0.73 10.72
N ASN A 34 -4.50 -0.26 11.96
CA ASN A 34 -5.83 -0.10 12.53
C ASN A 34 -6.47 1.24 12.14
N ALA A 35 -5.71 2.14 11.50
CA ALA A 35 -6.23 3.41 11.03
C ALA A 35 -7.12 3.22 9.79
N SER A 36 -7.92 4.24 9.46
CA SER A 36 -8.60 4.30 8.17
C SER A 36 -7.57 4.57 7.06
N LEU A 37 -7.18 3.51 6.35
CA LEU A 37 -6.11 3.55 5.36
C LEU A 37 -6.59 4.07 3.99
N LEU A 38 -5.94 5.13 3.50
CA LEU A 38 -6.11 5.64 2.14
C LEU A 38 -5.22 4.84 1.19
N GLY A 39 -5.82 3.93 0.42
CA GLY A 39 -5.15 3.13 -0.59
C GLY A 39 -4.77 3.94 -1.81
N LEU A 40 -3.48 4.04 -2.12
CA LEU A 40 -2.99 4.66 -3.35
C LEU A 40 -2.43 3.58 -4.28
N ILE A 41 -3.02 3.48 -5.47
CA ILE A 41 -2.50 2.63 -6.55
C ILE A 41 -2.49 3.41 -7.86
N ALA A 42 -1.45 3.25 -8.67
CA ALA A 42 -1.41 3.83 -10.00
C ALA A 42 -0.65 2.96 -11.00
N SER A 43 -1.01 3.09 -12.27
CA SER A 43 -0.21 2.51 -13.36
C SER A 43 1.19 3.13 -13.41
N ARG A 44 2.15 2.37 -13.97
CA ARG A 44 3.55 2.82 -14.11
C ARG A 44 3.67 4.00 -15.06
N GLU A 45 2.94 3.94 -16.16
CA GLU A 45 2.77 5.06 -17.08
C GLU A 45 1.66 5.93 -16.51
N CYS A 46 1.92 7.23 -16.39
CA CYS A 46 0.97 8.21 -15.87
C CYS A 46 1.24 9.54 -16.57
N PRO A 47 0.21 10.22 -17.10
CA PRO A 47 0.35 11.56 -17.64
C PRO A 47 0.85 12.54 -16.58
N GLY A 48 1.65 13.53 -17.01
CA GLY A 48 2.26 14.51 -16.11
C GLY A 48 1.24 15.37 -15.36
N HIS A 49 0.11 15.74 -15.98
CA HIS A 49 -0.93 16.53 -15.32
C HIS A 49 -1.57 15.76 -14.14
N VAL A 50 -1.87 14.47 -14.31
CA VAL A 50 -2.42 13.63 -13.23
C VAL A 50 -1.44 13.51 -12.06
N LEU A 51 -0.13 13.45 -12.34
CA LEU A 51 0.89 13.47 -11.30
C LEU A 51 0.81 14.76 -10.48
N LEU A 52 0.75 15.92 -11.13
CA LEU A 52 0.68 17.23 -10.47
C LEU A 52 -0.59 17.36 -9.61
N GLU A 53 -1.75 17.06 -10.19
CA GLU A 53 -3.05 17.09 -9.50
C GLU A 53 -3.05 16.16 -8.28
N THR A 54 -2.43 14.98 -8.38
CA THR A 54 -2.32 14.07 -7.24
C THR A 54 -1.43 14.66 -6.14
N LEU A 55 -0.31 15.29 -6.50
CA LEU A 55 0.61 15.89 -5.54
C LEU A 55 0.01 17.10 -4.82
N GLU A 56 -0.88 17.84 -5.46
CA GLU A 56 -1.64 18.94 -4.84
C GLU A 56 -2.57 18.48 -3.72
N ARG A 57 -3.01 17.21 -3.74
CA ARG A 57 -3.86 16.63 -2.68
C ARG A 57 -3.08 16.16 -1.46
N VAL A 58 -1.77 15.92 -1.61
CA VAL A 58 -0.93 15.36 -0.53
C VAL A 58 -0.90 16.23 0.74
N PRO A 59 -0.75 17.57 0.67
CA PRO A 59 -0.79 18.43 1.86
C PRO A 59 -2.05 18.19 2.70
N GLN A 60 -3.22 18.16 2.05
CA GLN A 60 -4.50 17.93 2.72
C GLN A 60 -4.57 16.54 3.37
N TRP A 61 -4.07 15.50 2.69
CA TRP A 61 -4.02 14.16 3.29
C TRP A 61 -3.18 14.12 4.56
N VAL A 62 -2.03 14.81 4.56
CA VAL A 62 -1.15 14.87 5.73
C VAL A 62 -1.79 15.69 6.85
N GLU A 63 -2.35 16.85 6.53
CA GLU A 63 -3.01 17.75 7.50
C GLU A 63 -4.21 17.06 8.18
N THR A 64 -4.98 16.28 7.43
CA THR A 64 -6.11 15.51 7.96
C THR A 64 -5.70 14.20 8.63
N GLY A 65 -4.40 13.94 8.79
CA GLY A 65 -3.88 12.76 9.47
C GLY A 65 -4.15 11.44 8.76
N ARG A 66 -4.37 11.46 7.44
CA ARG A 66 -4.63 10.25 6.63
C ARG A 66 -3.38 9.36 6.61
N VAL A 67 -3.59 8.07 6.77
CA VAL A 67 -2.53 7.06 6.64
C VAL A 67 -2.57 6.48 5.24
N ILE A 68 -1.53 6.71 4.45
CA ILE A 68 -1.51 6.28 3.03
C ILE A 68 -0.91 4.89 2.93
N VAL A 69 -1.66 3.94 2.37
CA VAL A 69 -1.20 2.58 2.08
C VAL A 69 -0.94 2.40 0.58
N SER A 70 0.26 1.98 0.22
CA SER A 70 0.64 1.68 -1.18
C SER A 70 1.85 0.76 -1.20
N GLY A 71 2.25 0.28 -2.38
CA GLY A 71 3.58 -0.34 -2.54
C GLY A 71 4.62 0.58 -3.15
N PHE A 72 4.27 1.83 -3.49
CA PHE A 72 5.21 2.88 -3.90
C PHE A 72 6.16 2.46 -5.03
N HIS A 73 5.60 1.84 -6.07
CA HIS A 73 6.36 1.29 -7.20
C HIS A 73 6.23 2.13 -8.47
N SER A 74 5.08 2.76 -8.73
CA SER A 74 4.99 3.66 -9.89
C SER A 74 5.71 4.99 -9.61
N PRO A 75 6.17 5.72 -10.64
CA PRO A 75 6.76 7.05 -10.46
C PRO A 75 5.85 7.99 -9.67
N LEU A 76 4.54 7.96 -9.94
CA LEU A 76 3.56 8.74 -9.20
C LEU A 76 3.51 8.35 -7.72
N GLU A 77 3.38 7.05 -7.42
CA GLU A 77 3.32 6.59 -6.03
C GLU A 77 4.60 6.98 -5.27
N GLN A 78 5.78 6.88 -5.90
CA GLN A 78 7.05 7.28 -5.30
C GLN A 78 7.13 8.77 -5.01
N GLN A 79 6.60 9.63 -5.88
CA GLN A 79 6.55 11.08 -5.62
C GLN A 79 5.59 11.39 -4.46
N VAL A 80 4.45 10.70 -4.39
CA VAL A 80 3.55 10.82 -3.23
C VAL A 80 4.26 10.41 -1.95
N LEU A 81 4.95 9.26 -1.91
CA LEU A 81 5.72 8.84 -0.74
C LEU A 81 6.70 9.93 -0.29
N ARG A 82 7.53 10.44 -1.20
CA ARG A 82 8.51 11.50 -0.89
C ARG A 82 7.85 12.75 -0.33
N SER A 83 6.73 13.18 -0.92
CA SER A 83 5.97 14.36 -0.48
C SER A 83 5.39 14.15 0.93
N VAL A 84 4.78 12.99 1.18
CA VAL A 84 4.21 12.64 2.49
C VAL A 84 5.29 12.59 3.58
N LEU A 85 6.42 11.92 3.31
CA LEU A 85 7.50 11.79 4.27
C LEU A 85 8.13 13.15 4.63
N ARG A 86 8.34 14.02 3.63
CA ARG A 86 8.85 15.40 3.85
C ARG A 86 7.91 16.24 4.73
N ARG A 87 6.62 15.97 4.66
CA ARG A 87 5.58 16.65 5.46
C ARG A 87 5.32 15.99 6.81
N LYS A 88 6.15 15.02 7.20
CA LYS A 88 5.98 14.24 8.44
C LYS A 88 4.64 13.48 8.49
N GLY A 89 4.08 13.13 7.34
CA GLY A 89 2.89 12.29 7.27
C GLY A 89 3.18 10.83 7.60
N THR A 90 2.13 10.02 7.50
CA THR A 90 2.12 8.62 7.94
C THR A 90 1.83 7.68 6.79
N VAL A 91 2.61 6.61 6.65
CA VAL A 91 2.52 5.69 5.50
C VAL A 91 2.60 4.22 5.89
N VAL A 92 1.91 3.38 5.12
CA VAL A 92 2.03 1.93 5.13
C VAL A 92 2.55 1.47 3.76
N LYS A 93 3.76 0.93 3.72
CA LYS A 93 4.39 0.41 2.51
C LYS A 93 4.21 -1.10 2.40
N VAL A 94 3.60 -1.57 1.33
CA VAL A 94 3.36 -3.00 1.07
C VAL A 94 4.37 -3.52 0.05
N LEU A 95 5.18 -4.49 0.45
CA LEU A 95 6.18 -5.10 -0.43
C LEU A 95 5.57 -6.19 -1.31
N ALA A 96 6.17 -6.37 -2.49
CA ALA A 96 5.87 -7.45 -3.42
C ALA A 96 6.91 -8.59 -3.34
N ARG A 97 7.55 -8.74 -2.17
CA ARG A 97 8.60 -9.73 -1.87
C ARG A 97 8.69 -9.95 -0.36
N GLY A 98 9.37 -11.01 0.06
CA GLY A 98 9.68 -11.30 1.45
C GLY A 98 10.56 -10.23 2.12
N MET A 99 10.64 -10.27 3.45
CA MET A 99 11.25 -9.21 4.27
C MET A 99 12.52 -9.65 5.02
N THR A 100 13.12 -10.79 4.65
CA THR A 100 14.20 -11.46 5.40
C THR A 100 15.40 -10.57 5.73
N ASP A 101 15.67 -9.53 4.91
CA ASP A 101 16.65 -8.47 5.22
C ASP A 101 16.15 -7.07 4.75
N TYR A 102 15.11 -6.54 5.39
CA TYR A 102 14.63 -5.20 5.05
C TYR A 102 15.66 -4.12 5.42
N ARG A 103 16.20 -3.47 4.37
CA ARG A 103 17.05 -2.28 4.45
C ARG A 103 16.22 -1.07 4.04
N PRO A 104 15.79 -0.22 4.98
CA PRO A 104 15.08 1.00 4.66
C PRO A 104 15.94 1.93 3.80
N ALA A 105 15.31 2.58 2.83
CA ALA A 105 15.94 3.68 2.11
C ALA A 105 16.26 4.83 3.08
N PRO A 106 17.24 5.71 2.79
CA PRO A 106 17.65 6.77 3.71
C PRO A 106 16.49 7.65 4.20
N ASP A 107 15.54 7.95 3.32
CA ASP A 107 14.32 8.71 3.58
C ASP A 107 13.28 7.97 4.43
N GLU A 108 13.35 6.65 4.52
CA GLU A 108 12.44 5.82 5.32
C GLU A 108 12.92 5.60 6.77
N ARG A 109 14.21 5.85 7.05
CA ARG A 109 14.81 5.56 8.36
C ARG A 109 14.19 6.40 9.48
N GLU A 110 14.11 7.71 9.29
CA GLU A 110 13.53 8.61 10.28
C GLU A 110 12.02 8.36 10.48
N PRO A 111 11.19 8.21 9.42
CA PRO A 111 9.78 7.88 9.59
C PRO A 111 9.53 6.55 10.31
N LEU A 112 10.36 5.53 10.06
CA LEU A 112 10.30 4.26 10.78
C LEU A 112 10.65 4.43 12.27
N ALA A 113 11.71 5.17 12.57
CA ALA A 113 12.13 5.44 13.95
C ALA A 113 11.11 6.29 14.71
N ALA A 114 10.48 7.25 14.04
CA ALA A 114 9.43 8.12 14.59
C ALA A 114 8.05 7.46 14.69
N GLY A 115 7.91 6.18 14.31
CA GLY A 115 6.64 5.46 14.36
C GLY A 115 5.58 5.94 13.36
N ARG A 116 5.98 6.69 12.32
CA ARG A 116 5.11 7.21 11.24
C ARG A 116 5.10 6.33 10.00
N MET A 117 5.89 5.26 9.99
CA MET A 117 5.94 4.33 8.88
C MET A 117 5.75 2.89 9.37
N LEU A 118 5.03 2.13 8.57
CA LEU A 118 4.91 0.69 8.67
C LEU A 118 5.25 0.10 7.31
N VAL A 119 6.13 -0.90 7.27
CA VAL A 119 6.39 -1.68 6.06
C VAL A 119 5.90 -3.08 6.31
N ILE A 120 5.09 -3.62 5.39
CA ILE A 120 4.51 -4.96 5.51
C ILE A 120 4.72 -5.77 4.24
N THR A 121 4.62 -7.09 4.36
CA THR A 121 4.54 -8.03 3.25
C THR A 121 3.62 -9.20 3.61
N ALA A 122 2.96 -9.76 2.60
CA ALA A 122 2.30 -11.06 2.67
C ALA A 122 3.08 -12.14 1.89
N CYS A 123 4.20 -11.79 1.28
CA CYS A 123 5.04 -12.76 0.59
C CYS A 123 5.86 -13.55 1.61
N PRO A 124 6.00 -14.87 1.42
CA PRO A 124 6.91 -15.66 2.24
C PRO A 124 8.36 -15.17 2.11
N SER A 125 9.18 -15.52 3.10
CA SER A 125 10.56 -15.03 3.28
C SER A 125 11.53 -15.49 2.17
N ASP A 126 11.21 -16.58 1.46
CA ASP A 126 11.96 -17.13 0.33
C ASP A 126 11.73 -16.37 -0.98
N VAL A 127 10.65 -15.58 -1.07
CA VAL A 127 10.35 -14.75 -2.24
C VAL A 127 11.24 -13.50 -2.24
N ILE A 128 12.42 -13.60 -2.85
CA ILE A 128 13.40 -12.50 -2.85
C ILE A 128 13.12 -11.47 -3.95
N ARG A 129 12.62 -11.91 -5.11
CA ARG A 129 12.44 -11.07 -6.31
C ARG A 129 10.99 -10.62 -6.49
N THR A 130 10.82 -9.36 -6.86
CA THR A 130 9.53 -8.85 -7.34
C THR A 130 9.25 -9.40 -8.73
N THR A 131 8.11 -10.05 -8.90
CA THR A 131 7.60 -10.51 -10.20
C THR A 131 6.27 -9.83 -10.51
N ARG A 132 5.76 -9.99 -11.73
CA ARG A 132 4.41 -9.52 -12.09
C ARG A 132 3.35 -10.12 -11.17
N GLY A 133 3.47 -11.41 -10.82
CA GLY A 133 2.54 -12.10 -9.94
C GLY A 133 2.57 -11.53 -8.51
N THR A 134 3.76 -11.36 -7.93
CA THR A 134 3.88 -10.82 -6.57
C THR A 134 3.51 -9.34 -6.49
N ALA A 135 3.77 -8.57 -7.55
CA ALA A 135 3.31 -7.19 -7.65
C ALA A 135 1.78 -7.09 -7.70
N LEU A 136 1.10 -8.01 -8.41
CA LEU A 136 -0.35 -8.06 -8.46
C LEU A 136 -0.95 -8.50 -7.12
N ALA A 137 -0.35 -9.50 -6.46
CA ALA A 137 -0.75 -9.92 -5.11
C ALA A 137 -0.59 -8.77 -4.10
N ARG A 138 0.51 -8.02 -4.17
CA ARG A 138 0.71 -6.79 -3.38
C ARG A 138 -0.37 -5.75 -3.64
N ASN A 139 -0.71 -5.49 -4.91
CA ASN A 139 -1.77 -4.52 -5.24
C ASN A 139 -3.12 -4.97 -4.68
N ARG A 140 -3.41 -6.27 -4.73
CA ARG A 140 -4.62 -6.85 -4.12
C ARG A 140 -4.64 -6.64 -2.61
N LEU A 141 -3.49 -6.78 -1.96
CA LEU A 141 -3.36 -6.53 -0.52
C LEU A 141 -3.54 -5.05 -0.17
N VAL A 142 -2.94 -4.12 -0.94
CA VAL A 142 -3.17 -2.68 -0.77
C VAL A 142 -4.66 -2.37 -0.87
N LEU A 143 -5.33 -2.90 -1.88
CA LEU A 143 -6.77 -2.73 -2.05
C LEU A 143 -7.56 -3.37 -0.91
N ALA A 144 -7.19 -4.54 -0.40
CA ALA A 144 -7.91 -5.17 0.70
C ALA A 144 -7.78 -4.38 2.02
N LEU A 145 -6.60 -3.82 2.29
CA LEU A 145 -6.29 -3.02 3.48
C LEU A 145 -6.97 -1.64 3.46
N ALA A 146 -7.16 -1.06 2.28
CA ALA A 146 -7.67 0.29 2.12
C ALA A 146 -9.16 0.41 2.49
N THR A 147 -9.50 1.42 3.29
CA THR A 147 -10.88 1.83 3.55
C THR A 147 -11.40 2.72 2.43
N GLU A 148 -10.54 3.60 1.90
CA GLU A 148 -10.80 4.46 0.75
C GLU A 148 -9.71 4.20 -0.30
N ILE A 149 -10.07 4.25 -1.59
CA ILE A 149 -9.10 4.06 -2.68
C ILE A 149 -9.00 5.32 -3.52
N VAL A 150 -7.77 5.74 -3.76
CA VAL A 150 -7.39 6.74 -4.75
C VAL A 150 -6.56 6.05 -5.83
N ALA A 151 -7.09 6.06 -7.05
CA ALA A 151 -6.46 5.49 -8.23
C ALA A 151 -6.36 6.57 -9.32
N PRO A 152 -5.41 7.52 -9.22
CA PRO A 152 -5.40 8.72 -10.07
C PRO A 152 -5.28 8.41 -11.56
N TYR A 153 -4.51 7.39 -11.90
CA TYR A 153 -4.37 6.93 -13.27
C TYR A 153 -4.20 5.42 -13.32
N ILE A 154 -5.05 4.78 -14.12
CA ILE A 154 -5.00 3.35 -14.41
C ILE A 154 -5.06 3.20 -15.92
N ALA A 155 -4.03 2.58 -16.48
CA ALA A 155 -3.96 2.28 -17.90
C ALA A 155 -5.05 1.27 -18.28
N GLU A 156 -5.73 1.54 -19.40
CA GLU A 156 -6.78 0.69 -19.94
C GLU A 156 -6.25 -0.73 -20.27
N GLY A 157 -7.08 -1.75 -20.04
CA GLY A 157 -6.70 -3.16 -20.25
C GLY A 157 -5.59 -3.67 -19.32
N SER A 158 -5.12 -2.88 -18.36
CA SER A 158 -4.07 -3.31 -17.44
C SER A 158 -4.60 -4.33 -16.42
N PRO A 159 -3.74 -5.24 -15.91
CA PRO A 159 -4.12 -6.15 -14.82
C PRO A 159 -4.58 -5.41 -13.55
N LEU A 160 -4.11 -4.16 -13.38
CA LEU A 160 -4.50 -3.31 -12.27
C LEU A 160 -5.94 -2.81 -12.41
N ALA A 161 -6.40 -2.51 -13.64
CA ALA A 161 -7.78 -2.12 -13.91
C ALA A 161 -8.75 -3.24 -13.53
N ALA A 162 -8.53 -4.45 -14.04
CA ALA A 162 -9.35 -5.62 -13.73
C ALA A 162 -9.35 -5.95 -12.22
N LEU A 163 -8.23 -5.69 -11.52
CA LEU A 163 -8.14 -5.89 -10.08
C LEU A 163 -8.94 -4.83 -9.30
N LEU A 164 -8.88 -3.58 -9.71
CA LEU A 164 -9.60 -2.48 -9.08
C LEU A 164 -11.12 -2.69 -9.18
N GLU A 165 -11.61 -3.07 -10.36
CA GLU A 165 -13.02 -3.41 -10.59
C GLU A 165 -13.51 -4.52 -9.64
N LYS A 166 -12.78 -5.63 -9.55
CA LYS A 166 -13.09 -6.72 -8.62
C LYS A 166 -13.13 -6.25 -7.16
N SER A 167 -12.22 -5.34 -6.79
CA SER A 167 -12.17 -4.80 -5.42
C SER A 167 -13.36 -3.89 -5.10
N HIS A 168 -13.95 -3.22 -6.09
CA HIS A 168 -15.17 -2.43 -5.90
C HIS A 168 -16.38 -3.36 -5.75
N GLN A 169 -16.48 -4.41 -6.57
CA GLN A 169 -17.55 -5.41 -6.47
C GLN A 169 -17.56 -6.12 -5.12
N ALA A 170 -16.39 -6.59 -4.65
CA ALA A 170 -16.28 -7.27 -3.36
C ALA A 170 -16.73 -6.39 -2.18
N ARG A 171 -16.46 -5.08 -2.25
CA ARG A 171 -16.87 -4.12 -1.20
C ARG A 171 -18.37 -3.85 -1.19
N GLN A 172 -19.02 -3.85 -2.35
CA GLN A 172 -20.48 -3.65 -2.43
C GLN A 172 -21.26 -4.86 -1.90
N GLN A 173 -20.66 -6.05 -1.93
CA GLN A 173 -21.28 -7.28 -1.43
C GLN A 173 -21.21 -7.40 0.09
N SER A 174 -20.15 -6.92 0.75
CA SER A 174 -20.04 -6.93 2.23
C SER A 174 -20.94 -5.92 2.96
N ILE A 175 -21.73 -5.11 2.26
CA ILE A 175 -22.67 -4.12 2.84
C ILE A 175 -24.12 -4.64 2.79
N LYS A 176 -24.37 -5.80 2.16
CA LYS A 176 -25.66 -6.50 2.20
C LYS A 176 -25.64 -7.61 3.24
#